data_AF-A0A8R7UZQ2-F1
#
_entry.id   AF-A0A8R7UZQ2-F1
#
_cell.length_a   1.000
_cell.length_b   1.000
_cell.length_c   1.000
_cell.angle_alpha   90.00
_cell.angle_beta   90.00
_cell.angle_gamma   90.00
#
_symmetry.space_group_name_H-M   'P 1'
#
loop_
_entity.id
_entity.type
_entity.pdbx_description
1 polymer ?
#
loop_
_entity_poly.entity_id
_entity_poly.type
_entity_poly.pdbx_seq_one_letter_code
_entity_poly.pdbx_strand_id
1 'polypeptide(L)'
;MQLEDPVSMDNMGIPEIDTVILLDREVDMVTPMCSQLTYEGLLDEMLEIHNGSVEVDASIMGAQQDGKKVKVPLNSSDKLYKEIRDLNLHVVVQVVRQKATSIQQDYAEVKSTNTQSVSELKDFVKRLHSLPEIARHVNLAQHLQSFAAKPAFHARVEIEQIILEAQTYETCYEYIEEIIQKQEPIETVLRLLVLFSLTNAGLPKKNFDYLRREILHSYGFEHMPLLYNLEKAGLVKRQESRTNWPVISRALQLIVDIKDPENPDDIAYIFAGYAPLSIRLVQHAVRSGWRSIEELLKLLPGPHMDLKRGVSTISSSELLPGSGSQQSTDRVGHRSLVLVVFIGGVTSAEIAALRFLSAQEGMGYDFLVATTKVITGNTLLRPIIASSKEGMI
;
A
#
# COMPACT_ATOMS: atom_id res chain seq x y z
N MET A 1 -22.48 -9.72 -26.90
CA MET A 1 -21.44 -10.59 -26.35
C MET A 1 -21.72 -11.99 -26.84
N GLN A 2 -20.91 -12.50 -27.76
CA GLN A 2 -20.94 -13.91 -28.09
C GLN A 2 -20.56 -14.66 -26.81
N LEU A 3 -21.46 -15.52 -26.33
CA LEU A 3 -21.14 -16.50 -25.31
C LEU A 3 -20.11 -17.44 -25.95
N GLU A 4 -18.84 -17.27 -25.62
CA GLU A 4 -17.82 -18.26 -25.98
C GLU A 4 -18.20 -19.59 -25.33
N ASP A 5 -18.03 -20.67 -26.10
CA ASP A 5 -18.27 -22.03 -25.64
C ASP A 5 -17.46 -22.30 -24.35
N PRO A 6 -18.01 -23.04 -23.36
CA PRO A 6 -17.28 -23.36 -22.15
C PRO A 6 -15.98 -24.10 -22.51
N VAL A 7 -14.85 -23.58 -22.02
CA VAL A 7 -13.53 -24.19 -22.20
C VAL A 7 -13.60 -25.64 -21.74
N SER A 8 -13.31 -26.59 -22.63
CA SER A 8 -13.29 -28.01 -22.30
C SER A 8 -12.25 -28.27 -21.21
N MET A 9 -12.72 -28.61 -20.01
CA MET A 9 -11.91 -28.78 -18.80
C MET A 9 -10.99 -30.01 -18.88
N ASP A 10 -11.25 -30.93 -19.80
CA ASP A 10 -10.50 -32.19 -19.95
C ASP A 10 -9.04 -31.99 -20.43
N ASN A 11 -8.71 -30.79 -20.94
CA ASN A 11 -7.36 -30.42 -21.36
C ASN A 11 -6.65 -29.44 -20.41
N MET A 12 -7.27 -29.06 -19.28
CA MET A 12 -6.64 -28.16 -18.32
C MET A 12 -5.75 -28.97 -17.38
N GLY A 13 -4.44 -28.69 -17.39
CA GLY A 13 -3.51 -29.23 -16.41
C GLY A 13 -3.89 -28.84 -14.97
N ILE A 14 -3.12 -29.31 -13.99
CA ILE A 14 -3.32 -28.93 -12.58
C ILE A 14 -3.21 -27.40 -12.47
N PRO A 15 -4.23 -26.69 -11.96
CA PRO A 15 -4.18 -25.25 -11.85
C PRO A 15 -3.07 -24.83 -10.88
N GLU A 16 -2.21 -23.90 -11.30
CA GLU A 16 -1.16 -23.33 -10.45
C GLU A 16 -1.71 -22.32 -9.44
N ILE A 17 -2.85 -21.69 -9.76
CA ILE A 17 -3.52 -20.70 -8.91
C ILE A 17 -4.75 -21.36 -8.29
N ASP A 18 -4.78 -21.44 -6.96
CA ASP A 18 -5.87 -22.07 -6.21
C ASP A 18 -7.06 -21.12 -6.01
N THR A 19 -6.82 -19.81 -5.92
CA THR A 19 -7.87 -18.82 -5.65
C THR A 19 -7.57 -17.50 -6.36
N VAL A 20 -8.63 -16.86 -6.87
CA VAL A 20 -8.55 -15.50 -7.41
C VAL A 20 -9.45 -14.60 -6.58
N ILE A 21 -8.90 -13.52 -6.05
CA ILE A 21 -9.64 -12.46 -5.35
C ILE A 21 -9.60 -11.22 -6.23
N LEU A 22 -10.77 -10.73 -6.63
CA LEU A 22 -10.92 -9.50 -7.40
C LEU A 22 -11.38 -8.39 -6.45
N LEU A 23 -10.61 -7.30 -6.38
CA LEU A 23 -10.92 -6.13 -5.56
C LEU A 23 -11.03 -4.90 -6.46
N ASP A 24 -12.20 -4.27 -6.44
CA ASP A 24 -12.37 -2.94 -7.01
C ASP A 24 -11.78 -1.90 -6.03
N ARG A 25 -10.99 -0.96 -6.55
CA ARG A 25 -10.37 0.11 -5.76
C ARG A 25 -11.43 0.96 -5.03
N GLU A 26 -12.62 1.10 -5.60
CA GLU A 26 -13.72 1.84 -4.97
C GLU A 26 -14.14 1.27 -3.61
N VAL A 27 -13.90 -0.03 -3.37
CA VAL A 27 -14.16 -0.68 -2.07
C VAL A 27 -13.32 -0.06 -0.95
N ASP A 28 -12.12 0.41 -1.28
CA ASP A 28 -11.19 1.01 -0.32
C ASP A 28 -10.43 2.18 -0.97
N MET A 29 -11.08 3.33 -1.08
CA MET A 29 -10.42 4.58 -1.45
C MET A 29 -9.70 5.26 -0.28
N VAL A 30 -9.81 4.72 0.94
CA VAL A 30 -9.15 5.27 2.14
C VAL A 30 -7.66 5.02 2.08
N THR A 31 -7.26 3.77 1.81
CA THR A 31 -5.84 3.36 1.84
C THR A 31 -4.92 4.21 0.94
N PRO A 32 -5.26 4.50 -0.33
CA PRO A 32 -4.40 5.32 -1.18
C PRO A 32 -4.24 6.77 -0.70
N MET A 33 -5.15 7.29 0.11
CA MET A 33 -5.08 8.68 0.60
C MET A 33 -4.06 8.82 1.74
N CYS A 34 -3.81 7.77 2.51
CA CYS A 34 -2.85 7.72 3.60
C CYS A 34 -1.40 7.79 3.07
N SER A 35 -0.51 8.41 3.85
CA SER A 35 0.92 8.47 3.58
C SER A 35 1.57 7.11 3.80
N GLN A 36 2.10 6.49 2.76
CA GLN A 36 2.80 5.21 2.86
C GLN A 36 4.11 5.37 3.66
N LEU A 37 4.39 4.47 4.61
CA LEU A 37 5.57 4.57 5.50
C LEU A 37 6.60 3.43 5.33
N THR A 38 6.36 2.50 4.41
CA THR A 38 7.39 1.54 3.97
C THR A 38 8.44 2.24 3.11
N TYR A 39 9.62 1.64 2.98
CA TYR A 39 10.69 2.21 2.18
C TYR A 39 10.32 2.36 0.69
N GLU A 40 9.75 1.33 0.06
CA GLU A 40 9.23 1.42 -1.32
C GLU A 40 8.06 2.40 -1.42
N GLY A 41 7.17 2.43 -0.42
CA GLY A 41 6.06 3.38 -0.36
C GLY A 41 6.51 4.84 -0.32
N LEU A 42 7.50 5.17 0.52
CA LEU A 42 8.05 6.53 0.61
C LEU A 42 8.86 6.93 -0.63
N LEU A 43 9.59 5.98 -1.23
CA LEU A 43 10.23 6.21 -2.52
C LEU A 43 9.17 6.59 -3.58
N ASP A 44 8.04 5.90 -3.60
CA ASP A 44 6.97 6.17 -4.56
C ASP A 44 6.21 7.48 -4.26
N GLU A 45 5.94 7.78 -2.99
CA GLU A 45 5.29 9.03 -2.57
C GLU A 45 6.11 10.27 -2.89
N MET A 46 7.44 10.19 -2.77
CA MET A 46 8.32 11.35 -2.89
C MET A 46 9.03 11.46 -4.25
N LEU A 47 9.44 10.33 -4.83
CA LEU A 47 10.27 10.28 -6.04
C LEU A 47 9.53 9.69 -7.23
N GLU A 48 8.35 9.11 -7.01
CA GLU A 48 7.51 8.41 -7.99
C GLU A 48 8.22 7.28 -8.74
N ILE A 49 7.84 6.03 -8.43
CA ILE A 49 8.41 4.87 -9.09
C ILE A 49 7.75 4.70 -10.46
N HIS A 50 8.53 4.89 -11.52
CA HIS A 50 8.12 4.64 -12.89
C HIS A 50 8.83 3.41 -13.43
N ASN A 51 8.04 2.38 -13.76
CA ASN A 51 8.50 1.14 -14.40
C ASN A 51 9.66 0.45 -13.63
N GLY A 52 9.57 0.41 -12.29
CA GLY A 52 10.59 -0.21 -11.44
C GLY A 52 11.88 0.61 -11.33
N SER A 53 11.78 1.94 -11.42
CA SER A 53 12.92 2.85 -11.23
C SER A 53 12.48 4.22 -10.75
N VAL A 54 13.40 4.96 -10.12
CA VAL A 54 13.24 6.38 -9.79
C VAL A 54 14.31 7.20 -10.49
N GLU A 55 14.00 8.45 -10.80
CA GLU A 55 14.96 9.42 -11.33
C GLU A 55 15.28 10.46 -10.27
N VAL A 56 16.55 10.54 -9.88
CA VAL A 56 17.03 11.41 -8.80
C VAL A 56 18.18 12.26 -9.26
N ASP A 57 18.38 13.42 -8.65
CA ASP A 57 19.56 14.25 -8.93
C ASP A 57 20.85 13.50 -8.54
N ALA A 58 21.90 13.65 -9.34
CA ALA A 58 23.18 13.00 -9.12
C ALA A 58 23.81 13.39 -7.77
N SER A 59 23.47 14.58 -7.24
CA SER A 59 23.84 15.03 -5.89
C SER A 59 23.29 14.11 -4.79
N ILE A 60 22.07 13.58 -4.96
CA ILE A 60 21.48 12.61 -4.02
C ILE A 60 22.32 11.32 -4.03
N MET A 61 22.86 10.93 -5.19
CA MET A 61 23.75 9.78 -5.32
C MET A 61 25.21 10.06 -4.90
N GLY A 62 25.50 11.23 -4.33
CA GLY A 62 26.84 11.60 -3.85
C GLY A 62 27.81 12.05 -4.95
N ALA A 63 27.32 12.32 -6.16
CA ALA A 63 28.15 12.83 -7.26
C ALA A 63 28.16 14.36 -7.29
N GLN A 64 29.32 14.96 -7.54
CA GLN A 64 29.50 16.42 -7.69
C GLN A 64 29.11 16.94 -9.09
N GLN A 65 27.99 16.46 -9.64
CA GLN A 65 27.46 16.90 -10.94
C GLN A 65 26.06 17.47 -10.74
N ASP A 66 25.99 18.80 -10.63
CA ASP A 66 24.72 19.49 -10.40
C ASP A 66 23.82 19.43 -11.65
N GLY A 67 22.52 19.23 -11.46
CA GLY A 67 21.50 19.20 -12.52
C GLY A 67 21.42 17.95 -13.41
N LYS A 68 22.28 16.94 -13.23
CA LYS A 68 22.18 15.67 -13.96
C LYS A 68 21.27 14.69 -13.21
N LYS A 69 20.25 14.16 -13.87
CA LYS A 69 19.42 13.08 -13.32
C LYS A 69 20.07 11.71 -13.52
N VAL A 70 19.94 10.85 -12.51
CA VAL A 70 20.41 9.47 -12.48
C VAL A 70 19.20 8.56 -12.30
N LYS A 71 19.09 7.56 -13.18
CA LYS A 71 18.04 6.53 -13.10
C LYS A 71 18.49 5.39 -12.19
N VAL A 72 17.71 5.13 -11.15
CA VAL A 72 17.98 4.10 -10.14
C VAL A 72 16.97 2.96 -10.29
N PRO A 73 17.38 1.75 -10.70
CA PRO A 73 16.47 0.61 -10.80
C PRO A 73 16.12 0.05 -9.41
N LEU A 74 14.83 -0.19 -9.17
CA LEU A 74 14.23 -0.67 -7.93
C LEU A 74 13.43 -1.95 -8.23
N ASN A 75 14.07 -3.10 -8.06
CA ASN A 75 13.41 -4.41 -8.22
C ASN A 75 14.18 -5.49 -7.45
N SER A 76 13.59 -6.68 -7.37
CA SER A 76 14.14 -7.80 -6.59
C SER A 76 15.43 -8.44 -7.13
N SER A 77 15.99 -7.93 -8.23
CA SER A 77 17.34 -8.33 -8.67
C SER A 77 18.41 -7.77 -7.74
N ASP A 78 18.17 -6.60 -7.13
CA ASP A 78 18.95 -6.12 -5.99
C ASP A 78 18.47 -6.85 -4.73
N LYS A 79 19.39 -7.61 -4.13
CA LYS A 79 19.11 -8.43 -2.94
C LYS A 79 18.89 -7.59 -1.69
N LEU A 80 19.63 -6.48 -1.55
CA LEU A 80 19.42 -5.55 -0.45
C LEU A 80 18.07 -4.88 -0.58
N TYR A 81 17.70 -4.41 -1.78
CA TYR A 81 16.39 -3.79 -1.99
C TYR A 81 15.25 -4.76 -1.67
N LYS A 82 15.36 -6.03 -2.09
CA LYS A 82 14.38 -7.07 -1.75
C LYS A 82 14.20 -7.25 -0.25
N GLU A 83 15.26 -7.11 0.55
CA GLU A 83 15.25 -7.22 2.01
C GLU A 83 14.62 -6.00 2.69
N ILE A 84 14.88 -4.79 2.19
CA ILE A 84 14.52 -3.54 2.89
C ILE A 84 13.24 -2.86 2.39
N ARG A 85 12.78 -3.14 1.16
CA ARG A 85 11.69 -2.39 0.51
C ARG A 85 10.37 -2.38 1.28
N ASP A 86 10.08 -3.48 1.97
CA ASP A 86 8.82 -3.71 2.68
C ASP A 86 8.91 -3.26 4.16
N LEU A 87 10.10 -2.83 4.62
CA LEU A 87 10.33 -2.37 5.99
C LEU A 87 9.97 -0.89 6.16
N ASN A 88 9.67 -0.48 7.39
CA ASN A 88 9.53 0.93 7.73
C ASN A 88 10.87 1.68 7.53
N LEU A 89 10.82 2.94 7.10
CA LEU A 89 12.02 3.75 6.84
C LEU A 89 13.01 3.77 8.01
N HIS A 90 12.50 3.86 9.25
CA HIS A 90 13.34 3.88 10.45
C HIS A 90 14.24 2.64 10.53
N VAL A 91 13.66 1.45 10.32
CA VAL A 91 14.36 0.16 10.33
C VAL A 91 15.34 0.10 9.16
N VAL A 92 14.95 0.56 7.97
CA VAL A 92 15.86 0.59 6.82
C VAL A 92 17.11 1.39 7.10
N VAL A 93 16.99 2.57 7.72
CA VAL A 93 18.15 3.41 8.08
C VAL A 93 19.11 2.67 9.02
N GLN A 94 18.59 1.88 9.96
CA GLN A 94 19.43 1.05 10.83
C GLN A 94 20.12 -0.08 10.04
N VAL A 95 19.38 -0.83 9.23
CA VAL A 95 19.87 -1.96 8.43
C VAL A 95 20.99 -1.53 7.46
N VAL A 96 20.78 -0.43 6.72
CA VAL A 96 21.80 0.04 5.75
C VAL A 96 23.05 0.57 6.47
N ARG A 97 22.91 1.22 7.63
CA ARG A 97 24.05 1.65 8.45
C ARG A 97 24.84 0.47 8.98
N GLN A 98 24.16 -0.54 9.53
CA GLN A 98 24.81 -1.76 10.04
C GLN A 98 25.59 -2.49 8.94
N LYS A 99 24.98 -2.68 7.75
CA LYS A 99 25.67 -3.31 6.60
C LYS A 99 26.85 -2.48 6.12
N ALA A 100 26.73 -1.15 6.08
CA ALA A 100 27.84 -0.26 5.70
C ALA A 100 29.01 -0.34 6.71
N THR A 101 28.74 -0.32 8.02
CA THR A 101 29.76 -0.45 9.06
C THR A 101 30.43 -1.82 9.06
N SER A 102 29.67 -2.90 8.85
CA SER A 102 30.22 -4.26 8.75
C SER A 102 31.23 -4.38 7.60
N ILE A 103 30.93 -3.82 6.42
CA ILE A 103 31.88 -3.85 5.30
C ILE A 103 33.15 -3.06 5.59
N GLN A 104 33.06 -1.93 6.30
CA GLN A 104 34.24 -1.16 6.71
C GLN A 104 35.13 -1.95 7.68
N GLN A 105 34.52 -2.69 8.61
CA GLN A 105 35.24 -3.57 9.54
C GLN A 105 35.93 -4.72 8.80
N ASP A 106 35.21 -5.40 7.89
CA ASP A 106 35.79 -6.46 7.05
C ASP A 106 37.00 -5.96 6.26
N TYR A 107 36.91 -4.74 5.70
CA TYR A 107 38.00 -4.13 4.95
C TYR A 107 39.24 -3.84 5.82
N ALA A 108 39.04 -3.43 7.07
CA ALA A 108 40.12 -3.21 8.04
C ALA A 108 40.77 -4.52 8.49
N GLU A 109 39.97 -5.58 8.67
CA GLU A 109 40.44 -6.91 9.07
C GLU A 109 41.26 -7.58 7.96
N VAL A 110 40.82 -7.50 6.70
CA VAL A 110 41.54 -8.02 5.53
C VAL A 110 42.88 -7.31 5.35
N LYS A 111 42.96 -6.00 5.65
CA LYS A 111 44.21 -5.23 5.58
C LYS A 111 45.17 -5.53 6.73
N SER A 112 44.65 -5.87 7.91
CA SER A 112 45.48 -6.11 9.10
C SER A 112 45.94 -7.56 9.21
N THR A 113 45.19 -8.50 8.65
CA THR A 113 45.46 -9.94 8.80
C THR A 113 46.00 -10.51 7.49
N ASN A 114 47.32 -10.71 7.41
CA ASN A 114 48.01 -11.22 6.22
C ASN A 114 47.80 -12.74 5.97
N THR A 115 46.93 -13.38 6.76
CA THR A 115 46.66 -14.83 6.76
C THR A 115 45.16 -15.07 6.77
N GLN A 116 44.50 -14.92 5.63
CA GLN A 116 43.09 -15.28 5.46
C GLN A 116 42.94 -16.51 4.56
N SER A 117 41.96 -17.36 4.88
CA SER A 117 41.67 -18.55 4.07
C SER A 117 41.10 -18.14 2.71
N VAL A 118 41.28 -18.99 1.68
CA VAL A 118 40.73 -18.74 0.34
C VAL A 118 39.19 -18.62 0.37
N SER A 119 38.52 -19.27 1.33
CA SER A 119 37.07 -19.16 1.53
C SER A 119 36.67 -17.79 2.07
N GLU A 120 37.36 -17.28 3.09
CA GLU A 120 37.11 -15.95 3.66
C GLU A 120 37.31 -14.84 2.61
N LEU A 121 38.37 -14.95 1.79
CA LEU A 121 38.61 -14.03 0.67
C LEU A 121 37.47 -14.06 -0.36
N LYS A 122 36.96 -15.24 -0.68
CA LYS A 122 35.84 -15.40 -1.63
C LYS A 122 34.56 -14.73 -1.09
N ASP A 123 34.27 -14.86 0.20
CA ASP A 123 33.10 -14.25 0.82
C ASP A 123 33.26 -12.73 1.00
N PHE A 124 34.48 -12.25 1.26
CA PHE A 124 34.79 -10.83 1.24
C PHE A 124 34.59 -10.19 -0.15
N VAL A 125 35.07 -10.83 -1.23
CA VAL A 125 34.86 -10.35 -2.60
C VAL A 125 33.36 -10.26 -2.95
N LYS A 126 32.56 -11.25 -2.54
CA LYS A 126 31.09 -11.18 -2.71
C LYS A 126 30.48 -9.97 -2.01
N ARG A 127 30.92 -9.66 -0.79
CA ARG A 127 30.44 -8.47 -0.04
C ARG A 127 30.84 -7.17 -0.72
N LEU A 128 32.07 -7.06 -1.25
CA LEU A 128 32.51 -5.89 -2.02
C LEU A 128 31.65 -5.64 -3.27
N HIS A 129 31.18 -6.70 -3.94
CA HIS A 129 30.30 -6.54 -5.11
C HIS A 129 28.93 -5.93 -4.75
N SER A 130 28.48 -6.04 -3.50
CA SER A 130 27.23 -5.41 -3.01
C SER A 130 27.39 -3.95 -2.58
N LEU A 131 28.62 -3.43 -2.55
CA LEU A 131 28.93 -2.07 -2.09
C LEU A 131 28.19 -0.98 -2.90
N PRO A 132 28.06 -1.07 -4.23
CA PRO A 132 27.26 -0.10 -4.99
C PRO A 132 25.78 -0.07 -4.60
N GLU A 133 25.17 -1.24 -4.33
CA GLU A 133 23.78 -1.38 -3.89
C GLU A 133 23.59 -0.73 -2.52
N ILE A 134 24.50 -1.00 -1.58
CA ILE A 134 24.50 -0.41 -0.24
C ILE A 134 24.65 1.11 -0.31
N ALA A 135 25.64 1.62 -1.05
CA ALA A 135 25.87 3.05 -1.18
C ALA A 135 24.63 3.78 -1.73
N ARG A 136 24.00 3.20 -2.76
CA ARG A 136 22.76 3.72 -3.35
C ARG A 136 21.61 3.78 -2.35
N HIS A 137 21.38 2.72 -1.57
CA HIS A 137 20.30 2.69 -0.60
C HIS A 137 20.58 3.52 0.65
N VAL A 138 21.85 3.70 1.05
CA VAL A 138 22.25 4.69 2.07
C VAL A 138 21.86 6.11 1.62
N ASN A 139 22.24 6.49 0.40
CA ASN A 139 21.95 7.80 -0.17
C ASN A 139 20.44 8.06 -0.29
N LEU A 140 19.69 7.11 -0.83
CA LEU A 140 18.23 7.20 -0.93
C LEU A 140 17.58 7.28 0.47
N ALA A 141 17.97 6.42 1.41
CA ALA A 141 17.40 6.43 2.76
C ALA A 141 17.68 7.75 3.50
N GLN A 142 18.87 8.32 3.36
CA GLN A 142 19.19 9.64 3.89
C GLN A 142 18.32 10.75 3.28
N HIS A 143 18.13 10.71 1.95
CA HIS A 143 17.27 11.67 1.28
C HIS A 143 15.82 11.58 1.77
N LEU A 144 15.24 10.37 1.84
CA LEU A 144 13.89 10.17 2.40
C LEU A 144 13.80 10.62 3.86
N GLN A 145 14.82 10.31 4.68
CA GLN A 145 14.86 10.72 6.09
C GLN A 145 14.82 12.25 6.24
N SER A 146 15.50 12.99 5.35
CA SER A 146 15.48 14.45 5.37
C SER A 146 14.08 15.05 5.13
N PHE A 147 13.24 14.34 4.39
CA PHE A 147 11.84 14.73 4.15
C PHE A 147 10.93 14.25 5.27
N ALA A 148 11.08 12.99 5.70
CA ALA A 148 10.27 12.40 6.75
C ALA A 148 10.46 13.12 8.10
N ALA A 149 11.61 13.78 8.32
CA ALA A 149 11.88 14.58 9.51
C ALA A 149 11.23 15.98 9.51
N LYS A 150 10.55 16.38 8.43
CA LYS A 150 9.92 17.70 8.34
C LYS A 150 8.68 17.75 9.26
N PRO A 151 8.49 18.82 10.05
CA PRO A 151 7.30 18.97 10.89
C PRO A 151 5.98 18.87 10.13
N ALA A 152 5.92 19.38 8.89
CA ALA A 152 4.75 19.28 8.03
C ALA A 152 4.39 17.82 7.67
N PHE A 153 5.39 16.95 7.48
CA PHE A 153 5.15 15.53 7.21
C PHE A 153 4.60 14.83 8.45
N HIS A 154 5.18 15.08 9.63
CA HIS A 154 4.69 14.55 10.89
C HIS A 154 3.25 14.99 11.19
N ALA A 155 2.96 16.28 11.06
CA ALA A 155 1.61 16.82 11.26
C ALA A 155 0.60 16.21 10.27
N ARG A 156 1.02 15.92 9.03
CA ARG A 156 0.17 15.24 8.05
C ARG A 156 -0.14 13.80 8.45
N VAL A 157 0.87 13.01 8.85
CA VAL A 157 0.64 11.63 9.30
C VAL A 157 -0.23 11.61 10.56
N GLU A 158 -0.02 12.55 11.49
CA GLU A 158 -0.82 12.68 12.70
C GLU A 158 -2.29 12.98 12.38
N ILE A 159 -2.58 13.98 11.53
CA ILE A 159 -3.97 14.27 11.18
C ILE A 159 -4.63 13.13 10.40
N GLU A 160 -3.88 12.40 9.57
CA GLU A 160 -4.38 11.19 8.89
C GLU A 160 -4.87 10.16 9.93
N GLN A 161 -4.12 9.90 11.00
CA GLN A 161 -4.55 8.98 12.07
C GLN A 161 -5.82 9.49 12.77
N ILE A 162 -5.88 10.78 13.12
CA ILE A 162 -7.06 11.37 13.78
C ILE A 162 -8.31 11.24 12.88
N ILE A 163 -8.16 11.43 11.56
CA ILE A 163 -9.26 11.24 10.60
C ILE A 163 -9.71 9.77 10.55
N LEU A 164 -8.76 8.84 10.55
CA LEU A 164 -9.03 7.40 10.48
C LEU A 164 -9.69 6.86 11.76
N GLU A 165 -9.34 7.39 12.93
CA GLU A 165 -10.01 7.07 14.19
C GLU A 165 -11.46 7.57 14.23
N ALA A 166 -11.78 8.63 13.47
CA ALA A 166 -13.11 9.21 13.31
C ALA A 166 -13.79 9.62 14.64
N GLN A 167 -12.99 10.13 15.58
CA GLN A 167 -13.48 10.56 16.91
C GLN A 167 -13.75 12.06 16.99
N THR A 168 -12.95 12.89 16.31
CA THR A 168 -12.96 14.34 16.50
C THR A 168 -13.12 15.09 15.17
N TYR A 169 -14.37 15.26 14.74
CA TYR A 169 -14.68 15.94 13.46
C TYR A 169 -14.11 17.37 13.39
N GLU A 170 -14.23 18.15 14.47
CA GLU A 170 -13.85 19.57 14.47
C GLU A 170 -12.36 19.76 14.26
N THR A 171 -11.51 19.02 14.97
CA THR A 171 -10.06 19.08 14.82
C THR A 171 -9.61 18.75 13.39
N CYS A 172 -10.19 17.73 12.77
CA CYS A 172 -9.91 17.39 11.37
C CYS A 172 -10.32 18.50 10.41
N TYR A 173 -11.50 19.09 10.64
CA TYR A 173 -12.05 20.16 9.82
C TYR A 173 -11.19 21.42 9.92
N GLU A 174 -10.87 21.87 11.13
CA GLU A 174 -10.03 23.04 11.41
C GLU A 174 -8.64 22.89 10.80
N TYR A 175 -8.03 21.71 10.89
CA TYR A 175 -6.73 21.45 10.27
C TYR A 175 -6.79 21.58 8.75
N ILE A 176 -7.81 21.00 8.10
CA ILE A 176 -7.98 21.08 6.63
C ILE A 176 -8.19 22.54 6.20
N GLU A 177 -8.99 23.29 6.96
CA GLU A 177 -9.18 24.73 6.73
C GLU A 177 -7.86 25.49 6.87
N GLU A 178 -7.06 25.21 7.90
CA GLU A 178 -5.76 25.86 8.14
C GLU A 178 -4.78 25.63 6.98
N ILE A 179 -4.66 24.40 6.46
CA ILE A 179 -3.75 24.12 5.34
C ILE A 179 -4.24 24.72 4.01
N ILE A 180 -5.55 24.94 3.86
CA ILE A 180 -6.11 25.72 2.73
C ILE A 180 -5.69 27.18 2.84
N GLN A 181 -5.78 27.77 4.03
CA GLN A 181 -5.39 29.16 4.28
C GLN A 181 -3.88 29.38 4.14
N LYS A 182 -3.06 28.37 4.50
CA LYS A 182 -1.61 28.37 4.29
C LYS A 182 -1.18 28.18 2.83
N GLN A 183 -2.12 27.87 1.93
CA GLN A 183 -1.84 27.55 0.52
C GLN A 183 -0.83 26.41 0.37
N GLU A 184 -0.94 25.36 1.19
CA GLU A 184 -0.18 24.12 1.00
C GLU A 184 -0.45 23.53 -0.40
N PRO A 185 0.43 22.67 -0.95
CA PRO A 185 0.19 22.07 -2.26
C PRO A 185 -1.21 21.44 -2.35
N ILE A 186 -1.95 21.76 -3.41
CA ILE A 186 -3.36 21.40 -3.55
C ILE A 186 -3.57 19.88 -3.48
N GLU A 187 -2.60 19.09 -3.95
CA GLU A 187 -2.61 17.64 -3.84
C GLU A 187 -2.68 17.18 -2.38
N THR A 188 -1.94 17.82 -1.48
CA THR A 188 -1.96 17.53 -0.03
C THR A 188 -3.31 17.85 0.57
N VAL A 189 -3.87 19.03 0.25
CA VAL A 189 -5.20 19.45 0.70
C VAL A 189 -6.27 18.46 0.24
N LEU A 190 -6.25 18.11 -1.05
CA LEU A 190 -7.26 17.23 -1.63
C LEU A 190 -7.17 15.81 -1.08
N ARG A 191 -5.97 15.26 -0.86
CA ARG A 191 -5.83 13.94 -0.22
C ARG A 191 -6.47 13.90 1.15
N LEU A 192 -6.20 14.88 1.99
CA LEU A 192 -6.79 14.96 3.33
C LEU A 192 -8.29 15.21 3.29
N LEU A 193 -8.76 16.07 2.38
CA LEU A 193 -10.19 16.34 2.20
C LEU A 193 -10.95 15.10 1.71
N VAL A 194 -10.38 14.33 0.77
CA VAL A 194 -10.94 13.07 0.28
C VAL A 194 -10.96 12.04 1.41
N LEU A 195 -9.84 11.85 2.12
CA LEU A 195 -9.77 10.95 3.27
C LEU A 195 -10.86 11.29 4.30
N PHE A 196 -10.99 12.58 4.65
CA PHE A 196 -11.99 13.07 5.60
C PHE A 196 -13.42 12.85 5.11
N SER A 197 -13.70 13.07 3.82
CA SER A 197 -15.01 12.81 3.24
C SER A 197 -15.35 11.33 3.24
N LEU A 198 -14.40 10.46 2.88
CA LEU A 198 -14.58 9.01 2.83
C LEU A 198 -14.91 8.43 4.22
N THR A 199 -14.17 8.82 5.25
CA THR A 199 -14.39 8.30 6.62
C THR A 199 -15.68 8.85 7.26
N ASN A 200 -16.21 9.99 6.77
CA ASN A 200 -17.44 10.61 7.28
C ASN A 200 -18.68 10.40 6.40
N ALA A 201 -18.57 9.62 5.32
CA ALA A 201 -19.63 9.44 4.31
C ALA A 201 -20.12 10.77 3.71
N GLY A 202 -19.19 11.70 3.50
CA GLY A 202 -19.45 13.06 3.07
C GLY A 202 -19.29 14.09 4.19
N LEU A 203 -19.44 15.37 3.82
CA LEU A 203 -19.35 16.51 4.73
C LEU A 203 -20.73 17.14 4.94
N PRO A 204 -21.05 17.63 6.15
CA PRO A 204 -22.26 18.41 6.39
C PRO A 204 -22.34 19.58 5.40
N LYS A 205 -23.55 19.86 4.87
CA LYS A 205 -23.75 20.83 3.78
C LYS A 205 -23.05 22.17 4.01
N LYS A 206 -23.17 22.74 5.22
CA LYS A 206 -22.53 24.01 5.59
C LYS A 206 -21.00 23.94 5.42
N ASN A 207 -20.39 22.87 5.93
CA ASN A 207 -18.95 22.65 5.93
C ASN A 207 -18.44 22.33 4.51
N PHE A 208 -19.21 21.54 3.75
CA PHE A 208 -18.94 21.25 2.35
C PHE A 208 -18.91 22.52 1.48
N ASP A 209 -19.96 23.34 1.57
CA ASP A 209 -20.07 24.58 0.79
C ASP A 209 -19.00 25.60 1.23
N TYR A 210 -18.61 25.59 2.51
CA TYR A 210 -17.55 26.44 3.05
C TYR A 210 -16.18 26.07 2.48
N LEU A 211 -15.71 24.83 2.68
CA LEU A 211 -14.38 24.41 2.24
C LEU A 211 -14.19 24.54 0.73
N ARG A 212 -15.23 24.27 -0.06
CA ARG A 212 -15.19 24.49 -1.52
C ARG A 212 -14.94 25.95 -1.87
N ARG A 213 -15.60 26.89 -1.17
CA ARG A 213 -15.39 28.31 -1.39
C ARG A 213 -13.97 28.72 -1.00
N GLU A 214 -13.46 28.24 0.13
CA GLU A 214 -12.09 28.52 0.56
C GLU A 214 -11.07 27.98 -0.45
N ILE A 215 -11.27 26.77 -1.00
CA ILE A 215 -10.40 26.24 -2.05
C ILE A 215 -10.41 27.15 -3.29
N LEU A 216 -11.58 27.59 -3.76
CA LEU A 216 -11.66 28.47 -4.93
C LEU A 216 -11.03 29.85 -4.67
N HIS A 217 -11.17 30.38 -3.45
CA HIS A 217 -10.56 31.66 -3.07
C HIS A 217 -9.04 31.56 -2.93
N SER A 218 -8.53 30.47 -2.36
CA SER A 218 -7.10 30.27 -2.10
C SER A 218 -6.31 29.81 -3.33
N TYR A 219 -6.90 28.93 -4.16
CA TYR A 219 -6.20 28.28 -5.28
C TYR A 219 -6.69 28.75 -6.66
N GLY A 220 -7.82 29.45 -6.74
CA GLY A 220 -8.37 29.98 -7.98
C GLY A 220 -9.65 29.28 -8.47
N PHE A 221 -10.46 30.02 -9.23
CA PHE A 221 -11.76 29.55 -9.73
C PHE A 221 -11.63 28.49 -10.83
N GLU A 222 -10.45 28.34 -11.44
CA GLU A 222 -10.10 27.26 -12.37
C GLU A 222 -10.27 25.86 -11.76
N HIS A 223 -10.30 25.75 -10.44
CA HIS A 223 -10.53 24.49 -9.73
C HIS A 223 -12.02 24.13 -9.57
N MET A 224 -12.95 24.91 -10.12
CA MET A 224 -14.38 24.57 -10.07
C MET A 224 -14.71 23.22 -10.75
N PRO A 225 -14.19 22.90 -11.96
CA PRO A 225 -14.40 21.57 -12.56
C PRO A 225 -13.75 20.45 -11.76
N LEU A 226 -12.62 20.71 -11.10
CA LEU A 226 -11.97 19.74 -10.20
C LEU A 226 -12.89 19.39 -9.02
N LEU A 227 -13.45 20.38 -8.34
CA LEU A 227 -14.40 20.15 -7.24
C LEU A 227 -15.66 19.42 -7.71
N TYR A 228 -16.15 19.73 -8.91
CA TYR A 228 -17.26 19.00 -9.53
C TYR A 228 -16.91 17.54 -9.80
N ASN A 229 -15.72 17.26 -10.36
CA ASN A 229 -15.27 15.90 -10.66
C ASN A 229 -15.05 15.08 -9.38
N LEU A 230 -14.55 15.68 -8.31
CA LEU A 230 -14.42 15.02 -7.00
C LEU A 230 -15.78 14.66 -6.39
N GLU A 231 -16.78 15.56 -6.50
CA GLU A 231 -18.15 15.27 -6.06
C GLU A 231 -18.79 14.17 -6.91
N LYS A 232 -18.64 14.25 -8.24
CA LYS A 232 -19.17 13.24 -9.17
C LYS A 232 -18.55 11.86 -8.97
N ALA A 233 -17.26 11.80 -8.65
CA ALA A 233 -16.55 10.57 -8.31
C ALA A 233 -16.86 10.06 -6.89
N GLY A 234 -17.68 10.78 -6.11
CA GLY A 234 -18.03 10.42 -4.74
C GLY A 234 -16.90 10.57 -3.72
N LEU A 235 -15.77 11.17 -4.11
CA LEU A 235 -14.56 11.33 -3.29
C LEU A 235 -14.67 12.50 -2.31
N VAL A 236 -15.32 13.60 -2.71
CA VAL A 236 -15.66 14.71 -1.82
C VAL A 236 -17.11 15.07 -2.06
N LYS A 237 -18.00 14.65 -1.16
CA LYS A 237 -19.45 14.80 -1.33
C LYS A 237 -20.14 15.39 -0.11
N ARG A 238 -21.39 15.81 -0.30
CA ARG A 238 -22.30 16.16 0.79
C ARG A 238 -22.68 14.90 1.54
N GLN A 239 -22.81 15.01 2.86
CA GLN A 239 -23.24 13.93 3.72
C GLN A 239 -24.74 13.71 3.56
N GLU A 240 -25.12 12.53 3.08
CA GLU A 240 -26.52 12.12 2.90
C GLU A 240 -26.97 11.10 3.96
N SER A 241 -26.01 10.41 4.58
CA SER A 241 -26.24 9.37 5.57
C SER A 241 -25.13 9.34 6.62
N ARG A 242 -25.36 8.60 7.70
CA ARG A 242 -24.35 8.38 8.73
C ARG A 242 -23.26 7.45 8.19
N THR A 243 -22.00 7.73 8.55
CA THR A 243 -20.87 6.88 8.19
C THR A 243 -20.92 5.50 8.86
N ASN A 244 -20.59 4.46 8.08
CA ASN A 244 -20.35 3.10 8.57
C ASN A 244 -18.88 2.87 8.96
N TRP A 245 -18.00 3.84 8.71
CA TRP A 245 -16.56 3.70 8.94
C TRP A 245 -16.19 3.26 10.37
N PRO A 246 -16.76 3.83 11.45
CA PRO A 246 -16.41 3.38 12.81
C PRO A 246 -16.85 1.93 13.10
N VAL A 247 -17.89 1.43 12.43
CA VAL A 247 -18.34 0.04 12.56
C VAL A 247 -17.38 -0.89 11.84
N ILE A 248 -17.07 -0.57 10.58
CA ILE A 248 -16.14 -1.33 9.74
C ILE A 248 -14.74 -1.35 10.36
N SER A 249 -14.24 -0.17 10.78
CA SER A 249 -12.93 0.01 11.40
C SER A 249 -12.75 -0.86 12.64
N ARG A 250 -13.74 -0.86 13.54
CA ARG A 250 -13.72 -1.70 14.74
C ARG A 250 -13.82 -3.19 14.41
N ALA A 251 -14.74 -3.57 13.52
CA ALA A 251 -15.03 -4.98 13.24
C ALA A 251 -13.90 -5.68 12.47
N LEU A 252 -13.19 -4.95 11.60
CA LEU A 252 -12.05 -5.45 10.83
C LEU A 252 -10.69 -5.08 11.44
N GLN A 253 -10.68 -4.48 12.63
CA GLN A 253 -9.46 -4.05 13.35
C GLN A 253 -8.54 -3.23 12.44
N LEU A 254 -9.11 -2.17 11.85
CA LEU A 254 -8.37 -1.31 10.92
C LEU A 254 -7.42 -0.36 11.64
N ILE A 255 -7.64 -0.05 12.92
CA ILE A 255 -6.76 0.77 13.75
C ILE A 255 -6.18 -0.12 14.84
N VAL A 256 -4.85 -0.22 14.90
CA VAL A 256 -4.10 -1.13 15.75
C VAL A 256 -2.93 -0.38 16.38
N ASP A 257 -2.81 -0.49 17.70
CA ASP A 257 -1.66 0.05 18.43
C ASP A 257 -0.41 -0.80 18.14
N ILE A 258 0.60 -0.18 17.50
CA ILE A 258 1.87 -0.83 17.20
C ILE A 258 2.73 -0.85 18.46
N LYS A 259 2.97 -2.05 19.01
CA LYS A 259 3.80 -2.22 20.21
C LYS A 259 5.30 -2.17 19.92
N ASP A 260 5.72 -2.84 18.85
CA ASP A 260 7.10 -2.89 18.39
C ASP A 260 7.17 -2.51 16.89
N PRO A 261 7.60 -1.28 16.57
CA PRO A 261 7.78 -0.85 15.19
C PRO A 261 8.91 -1.55 14.43
N GLU A 262 9.89 -2.16 15.13
CA GLU A 262 11.01 -2.86 14.52
C GLU A 262 10.62 -4.30 14.15
N ASN A 263 9.74 -4.93 14.93
CA ASN A 263 9.22 -6.27 14.71
C ASN A 263 7.68 -6.28 14.72
N PRO A 264 7.03 -5.78 13.65
CA PRO A 264 5.58 -5.69 13.63
C PRO A 264 4.91 -7.06 13.59
N ASP A 265 3.81 -7.21 14.34
CA ASP A 265 2.97 -8.42 14.40
C ASP A 265 1.69 -8.30 13.55
N ASP A 266 1.36 -7.09 13.09
CA ASP A 266 0.19 -6.79 12.26
C ASP A 266 0.56 -5.92 11.05
N ILE A 267 -0.21 -6.06 9.96
CA ILE A 267 -0.06 -5.28 8.71
C ILE A 267 -0.18 -3.77 8.93
N ALA A 268 -0.77 -3.31 10.03
CA ALA A 268 -0.92 -1.89 10.38
C ALA A 268 0.38 -1.08 10.42
N TYR A 269 1.55 -1.74 10.50
CA TYR A 269 2.86 -1.08 10.54
C TYR A 269 3.17 -0.20 9.33
N ILE A 270 2.53 -0.46 8.17
CA ILE A 270 2.80 0.25 6.91
C ILE A 270 2.19 1.66 6.85
N PHE A 271 1.20 1.96 7.71
CA PHE A 271 0.48 3.26 7.79
C PHE A 271 0.31 3.72 9.25
N ALA A 272 1.35 3.58 10.08
CA ALA A 272 1.39 4.12 11.45
C ALA A 272 0.20 3.70 12.35
N GLY A 273 -0.27 2.46 12.21
CA GLY A 273 -1.37 1.92 13.02
C GLY A 273 -2.63 1.63 12.21
N TYR A 274 -2.70 2.08 10.96
CA TYR A 274 -3.78 1.73 10.05
C TYR A 274 -3.48 0.47 9.22
N ALA A 275 -4.30 -0.56 9.37
CA ALA A 275 -4.33 -1.74 8.51
C ALA A 275 -5.24 -1.47 7.30
N PRO A 276 -4.74 -1.55 6.05
CA PRO A 276 -5.55 -1.32 4.87
C PRO A 276 -6.80 -2.20 4.82
N LEU A 277 -7.95 -1.58 4.63
CA LEU A 277 -9.23 -2.28 4.48
C LEU A 277 -9.15 -3.35 3.39
N SER A 278 -8.59 -3.01 2.22
CA SER A 278 -8.41 -3.95 1.10
C SER A 278 -7.65 -5.22 1.52
N ILE A 279 -6.59 -5.08 2.33
CA ILE A 279 -5.77 -6.21 2.76
C ILE A 279 -6.44 -6.99 3.89
N ARG A 280 -7.19 -6.33 4.79
CA ARG A 280 -8.04 -7.01 5.77
C ARG A 280 -9.11 -7.86 5.10
N LEU A 281 -9.69 -7.39 3.99
CA LEU A 281 -10.63 -8.19 3.20
C LEU A 281 -9.97 -9.43 2.60
N VAL A 282 -8.75 -9.31 2.06
CA VAL A 282 -7.96 -10.47 1.60
C VAL A 282 -7.67 -11.42 2.76
N GLN A 283 -7.23 -10.91 3.90
CA GLN A 283 -6.90 -11.70 5.08
C GLN A 283 -8.11 -12.49 5.59
N HIS A 284 -9.29 -11.87 5.64
CA HIS A 284 -10.52 -12.57 5.99
C HIS A 284 -10.93 -13.61 4.95
N ALA A 285 -10.78 -13.32 3.65
CA ALA A 285 -11.10 -14.26 2.58
C ALA A 285 -10.33 -15.58 2.73
N VAL A 286 -9.02 -15.50 3.00
CA VAL A 286 -8.14 -16.67 3.05
C VAL A 286 -8.16 -17.40 4.40
N ARG A 287 -8.40 -16.69 5.51
CA ARG A 287 -8.43 -17.31 6.85
C ARG A 287 -9.78 -17.92 7.20
N SER A 288 -10.85 -17.15 7.03
CA SER A 288 -12.19 -17.50 7.53
C SER A 288 -13.25 -17.59 6.43
N GLY A 289 -12.92 -17.13 5.22
CA GLY A 289 -13.89 -16.91 4.15
C GLY A 289 -14.75 -15.66 4.39
N TRP A 290 -15.26 -15.07 3.31
CA TRP A 290 -16.08 -13.85 3.39
C TRP A 290 -17.47 -14.06 4.02
N ARG A 291 -17.94 -15.31 4.11
CA ARG A 291 -19.22 -15.62 4.79
C ARG A 291 -19.23 -15.18 6.25
N SER A 292 -18.08 -15.18 6.93
CA SER A 292 -18.01 -14.75 8.33
C SER A 292 -18.19 -13.23 8.51
N ILE A 293 -18.06 -12.45 7.44
CA ILE A 293 -18.15 -10.98 7.45
C ILE A 293 -19.18 -10.44 6.46
N GLU A 294 -20.14 -11.27 6.03
CA GLU A 294 -21.12 -10.92 4.99
C GLU A 294 -21.92 -9.64 5.31
N GLU A 295 -22.35 -9.47 6.56
CA GLU A 295 -23.05 -8.25 6.99
C GLU A 295 -22.17 -6.99 6.91
N LEU A 296 -20.85 -7.13 7.10
CA LEU A 296 -19.92 -6.01 6.93
C LEU A 296 -19.70 -5.69 5.46
N LEU A 297 -19.65 -6.71 4.59
CA LEU A 297 -19.49 -6.52 3.14
C LEU A 297 -20.69 -5.76 2.54
N LYS A 298 -21.89 -5.90 3.10
CA LYS A 298 -23.07 -5.11 2.70
C LYS A 298 -22.95 -3.62 3.00
N LEU A 299 -22.03 -3.22 3.89
CA LEU A 299 -21.76 -1.81 4.21
C LEU A 299 -20.72 -1.19 3.27
N LEU A 300 -20.04 -2.00 2.45
CA LEU A 300 -19.02 -1.56 1.51
C LEU A 300 -19.61 -1.27 0.12
N PRO A 301 -18.96 -0.45 -0.70
CA PRO A 301 -19.37 -0.21 -2.07
C PRO A 301 -19.36 -1.48 -2.93
N GLY A 302 -20.37 -1.62 -3.78
CA GLY A 302 -20.43 -2.69 -4.79
C GLY A 302 -20.91 -4.05 -4.28
N PRO A 303 -21.11 -5.01 -5.20
CA PRO A 303 -21.51 -6.36 -4.85
C PRO A 303 -20.31 -7.18 -4.34
N HIS A 304 -20.60 -8.17 -3.50
CA HIS A 304 -19.64 -9.21 -3.11
C HIS A 304 -20.17 -10.58 -3.56
N MET A 305 -19.27 -11.45 -3.99
CA MET A 305 -19.60 -12.79 -4.47
C MET A 305 -18.45 -13.75 -4.18
N ASP A 306 -18.78 -14.99 -3.82
CA ASP A 306 -17.85 -16.11 -3.69
C ASP A 306 -18.31 -17.19 -4.68
N LEU A 307 -17.47 -17.49 -5.68
CA LEU A 307 -17.75 -18.47 -6.73
C LEU A 307 -16.71 -19.59 -6.70
N LYS A 308 -17.18 -20.82 -6.55
CA LYS A 308 -16.35 -22.02 -6.68
C LYS A 308 -16.45 -22.58 -8.10
N ARG A 309 -15.32 -22.76 -8.78
CA ARG A 309 -15.24 -23.37 -10.12
C ARG A 309 -14.65 -24.79 -10.02
N GLY A 310 -15.46 -25.83 -10.27
CA GLY A 310 -15.12 -27.28 -10.29
C GLY A 310 -14.98 -27.94 -8.89
N VAL A 311 -15.36 -29.19 -8.58
CA VAL A 311 -15.99 -30.32 -9.29
C VAL A 311 -17.30 -30.67 -8.55
N SER A 312 -18.43 -30.69 -9.25
CA SER A 312 -19.66 -31.35 -8.78
C SER A 312 -20.20 -32.20 -9.92
N THR A 313 -19.58 -33.36 -10.12
CA THR A 313 -20.14 -34.49 -10.88
C THR A 313 -19.70 -35.81 -10.24
N ILE A 314 -19.98 -35.96 -8.94
CA ILE A 314 -20.34 -37.28 -8.40
C ILE A 314 -21.61 -37.08 -7.59
N SER A 315 -22.68 -37.69 -8.07
CA SER A 315 -23.99 -37.71 -7.46
C SER A 315 -23.90 -38.36 -6.08
N SER A 316 -23.97 -37.59 -5.01
CA SER A 316 -24.03 -38.12 -3.64
C SER A 316 -25.49 -38.33 -3.21
N SER A 317 -26.22 -39.17 -3.94
CA SER A 317 -27.23 -40.00 -3.29
C SER A 317 -26.45 -41.18 -2.71
N GLU A 318 -26.50 -41.36 -1.39
CA GLU A 318 -25.72 -42.29 -0.56
C GLU A 318 -24.49 -41.71 0.15
N LEU A 319 -24.72 -40.76 1.08
CA LEU A 319 -23.88 -40.66 2.27
C LEU A 319 -24.79 -40.52 3.51
N LEU A 320 -24.72 -41.54 4.36
CA LEU A 320 -25.35 -41.64 5.67
C LEU A 320 -24.90 -40.48 6.59
N PRO A 321 -25.72 -40.08 7.57
CA PRO A 321 -25.37 -39.00 8.50
C PRO A 321 -24.37 -39.52 9.54
N GLY A 322 -23.11 -39.10 9.43
CA GLY A 322 -22.09 -39.33 10.45
C GLY A 322 -20.75 -39.77 9.90
N SER A 323 -20.00 -38.85 9.29
CA SER A 323 -18.54 -38.94 9.26
C SER A 323 -17.95 -37.56 8.95
N GLY A 324 -16.88 -37.23 9.66
CA GLY A 324 -16.28 -35.90 9.72
C GLY A 324 -15.74 -35.40 8.39
N SER A 325 -15.48 -34.09 8.39
CA SER A 325 -14.62 -33.37 7.45
C SER A 325 -13.55 -34.27 6.83
N GLN A 326 -13.79 -34.70 5.59
CA GLN A 326 -12.75 -35.28 4.75
C GLN A 326 -11.75 -34.17 4.41
N GLN A 327 -10.77 -34.04 5.30
CA GLN A 327 -9.46 -33.52 4.98
C GLN A 327 -8.96 -34.29 3.76
N SER A 328 -8.67 -33.57 2.69
CA SER A 328 -7.80 -34.03 1.62
C SER A 328 -6.45 -34.41 2.24
N THR A 329 -6.29 -35.70 2.54
CA THR A 329 -5.01 -36.32 2.87
C THR A 329 -4.16 -36.35 1.61
N ASP A 330 -3.45 -35.26 1.33
CA ASP A 330 -2.11 -35.21 0.72
C ASP A 330 -1.82 -33.81 0.20
N ARG A 331 -1.33 -32.90 1.07
CA ARG A 331 -0.32 -31.86 0.77
C ARG A 331 0.26 -31.29 2.08
N VAL A 332 0.93 -32.13 2.87
CA VAL A 332 1.71 -31.63 4.02
C VAL A 332 2.84 -30.75 3.47
N GLY A 333 2.71 -29.43 3.62
CA GLY A 333 3.73 -28.44 3.22
C GLY A 333 3.46 -27.65 1.93
N HIS A 334 2.32 -27.85 1.23
CA HIS A 334 2.00 -27.01 0.07
C HIS A 334 1.24 -25.76 0.50
N ARG A 335 1.79 -24.59 0.19
CA ARG A 335 1.12 -23.29 0.39
C ARG A 335 0.17 -23.03 -0.78
N SER A 336 -1.06 -22.60 -0.52
CA SER A 336 -2.01 -22.30 -1.58
C SER A 336 -1.71 -20.95 -2.24
N LEU A 337 -1.73 -20.88 -3.56
CA LEU A 337 -1.44 -19.66 -4.30
C LEU A 337 -2.71 -18.86 -4.58
N VAL A 338 -2.74 -17.62 -4.09
CA VAL A 338 -3.86 -16.68 -4.23
C VAL A 338 -3.44 -15.54 -5.16
N LEU A 339 -4.14 -15.40 -6.30
CA LEU A 339 -4.01 -14.23 -7.17
C LEU A 339 -4.95 -13.13 -6.67
N VAL A 340 -4.39 -12.05 -6.15
CA VAL A 340 -5.14 -10.84 -5.75
C VAL A 340 -5.05 -9.82 -6.88
N VAL A 341 -6.18 -9.50 -7.49
CA VAL A 341 -6.29 -8.55 -8.61
C VAL A 341 -6.93 -7.26 -8.12
N PHE A 342 -6.18 -6.17 -8.16
CA PHE A 342 -6.68 -4.82 -7.86
C PHE A 342 -7.12 -4.11 -9.14
N ILE A 343 -8.41 -3.86 -9.27
CA ILE A 343 -9.02 -3.14 -10.38
C ILE A 343 -9.13 -1.67 -9.99
N GLY A 344 -8.38 -0.79 -10.65
CA GLY A 344 -8.31 0.64 -10.29
C GLY A 344 -7.06 1.02 -9.50
N GLY A 345 -6.24 0.06 -9.12
CA GLY A 345 -4.86 0.27 -8.67
C GLY A 345 -4.55 -0.29 -7.28
N VAL A 346 -3.25 -0.46 -7.01
CA VAL A 346 -2.71 -0.92 -5.73
C VAL A 346 -1.53 -0.05 -5.32
N THR A 347 -1.38 0.19 -4.02
CA THR A 347 -0.23 0.90 -3.46
C THR A 347 0.94 -0.03 -3.19
N SER A 348 2.16 0.50 -3.19
CA SER A 348 3.36 -0.27 -2.80
C SER A 348 3.26 -0.80 -1.37
N ALA A 349 2.63 -0.05 -0.46
CA ALA A 349 2.35 -0.47 0.91
C ALA A 349 1.36 -1.65 0.98
N GLU A 350 0.29 -1.67 0.18
CA GLU A 350 -0.62 -2.83 0.09
C GLU A 350 0.10 -4.09 -0.41
N ILE A 351 1.01 -3.94 -1.37
CA ILE A 351 1.86 -5.05 -1.84
C ILE A 351 2.77 -5.54 -0.71
N ALA A 352 3.38 -4.62 0.06
CA ALA A 352 4.21 -4.96 1.21
C ALA A 352 3.40 -5.72 2.28
N ALA A 353 2.16 -5.32 2.55
CA ALA A 353 1.30 -6.02 3.51
C ALA A 353 0.94 -7.45 3.05
N LEU A 354 0.71 -7.68 1.75
CA LEU A 354 0.49 -9.05 1.25
C LEU A 354 1.74 -9.91 1.38
N ARG A 355 2.93 -9.36 1.12
CA ARG A 355 4.20 -10.05 1.36
C ARG A 355 4.39 -10.37 2.84
N PHE A 356 4.08 -9.42 3.73
CA PHE A 356 4.11 -9.60 5.17
C PHE A 356 3.17 -10.73 5.62
N LEU A 357 1.91 -10.74 5.15
CA LEU A 357 0.97 -11.82 5.45
C LEU A 357 1.48 -13.18 5.01
N SER A 358 2.02 -13.30 3.79
CA SER A 358 2.62 -14.56 3.29
C SER A 358 3.77 -15.04 4.19
N ALA A 359 4.56 -14.12 4.76
CA ALA A 359 5.68 -14.46 5.65
C ALA A 359 5.27 -14.86 7.08
N GLN A 360 4.03 -14.61 7.50
CA GLN A 360 3.60 -14.92 8.88
C GLN A 360 3.58 -16.43 9.16
N GLU A 361 4.01 -16.81 10.36
CA GLU A 361 3.89 -18.19 10.85
C GLU A 361 2.43 -18.65 10.86
N GLY A 362 2.19 -19.87 10.37
CA GLY A 362 0.84 -20.41 10.24
C GLY A 362 0.06 -19.89 9.03
N MET A 363 0.57 -18.91 8.27
CA MET A 363 -0.04 -18.52 7.01
C MET A 363 0.23 -19.59 5.94
N GLY A 364 -0.82 -20.29 5.52
CA GLY A 364 -0.76 -21.34 4.50
C GLY A 364 -0.88 -20.85 3.05
N TYR A 365 -0.73 -19.55 2.79
CA TYR A 365 -1.02 -18.94 1.49
C TYR A 365 0.10 -18.03 0.98
N ASP A 366 0.38 -18.13 -0.31
CA ASP A 366 1.22 -17.20 -1.05
C ASP A 366 0.37 -16.28 -1.91
N PHE A 367 0.80 -15.03 -2.07
CA PHE A 367 0.06 -14.02 -2.81
C PHE A 367 0.79 -13.60 -4.07
N LEU A 368 0.09 -13.70 -5.20
CA LEU A 368 0.46 -13.06 -6.46
C LEU A 368 -0.40 -11.81 -6.62
N VAL A 369 0.22 -10.66 -6.86
CA VAL A 369 -0.50 -9.40 -7.05
C VAL A 369 -0.58 -9.07 -8.53
N ALA A 370 -1.80 -8.85 -9.02
CA ALA A 370 -2.07 -8.22 -10.29
C ALA A 370 -2.81 -6.91 -10.06
N THR A 371 -2.57 -5.92 -10.92
CA THR A 371 -3.20 -4.61 -10.79
C THR A 371 -3.31 -3.94 -12.14
N THR A 372 -4.29 -3.04 -12.31
CA THR A 372 -4.34 -2.14 -13.45
C THR A 372 -3.23 -1.10 -13.42
N LYS A 373 -2.80 -0.66 -12.22
CA LYS A 373 -1.73 0.33 -12.02
C LYS A 373 -1.19 0.28 -10.59
N VAL A 374 0.12 0.51 -10.42
CA VAL A 374 0.67 0.86 -9.10
C VAL A 374 0.45 2.35 -8.88
N ILE A 375 -0.15 2.71 -7.74
CA ILE A 375 -0.62 4.06 -7.45
C ILE A 375 -0.16 4.55 -6.08
N THR A 376 -0.04 5.87 -5.96
CA THR A 376 -0.09 6.65 -4.72
C THR A 376 -1.34 7.54 -4.73
N GLY A 377 -1.68 8.15 -3.59
CA GLY A 377 -2.77 9.13 -3.52
C GLY A 377 -2.58 10.28 -4.51
N ASN A 378 -1.33 10.75 -4.68
CA ASN A 378 -1.01 11.80 -5.65
C ASN A 378 -1.29 11.35 -7.09
N THR A 379 -0.80 10.17 -7.48
CA THR A 379 -1.01 9.66 -8.86
C THR A 379 -2.46 9.30 -9.17
N LEU A 380 -3.25 8.92 -8.15
CA LEU A 380 -4.67 8.63 -8.28
C LEU A 380 -5.48 9.93 -8.51
N LEU A 381 -5.16 11.01 -7.79
CA LEU A 381 -5.87 12.28 -7.93
C LEU A 381 -5.40 13.10 -9.13
N ARG A 382 -4.15 12.91 -9.60
CA ARG A 382 -3.55 13.69 -10.70
C ARG A 382 -4.41 13.75 -11.97
N PRO A 383 -5.01 12.66 -12.49
CA PRO A 383 -5.89 12.74 -13.66
C PRO A 383 -7.12 13.63 -13.41
N ILE A 384 -7.68 13.60 -12.20
CA ILE A 384 -8.82 14.44 -11.81
C ILE A 384 -8.40 15.91 -11.80
N ILE A 385 -7.22 16.21 -11.24
CA ILE A 385 -6.63 17.56 -11.20
C ILE A 385 -6.27 18.06 -12.61
N ALA A 386 -5.71 17.21 -13.47
CA ALA A 386 -5.31 17.59 -14.83
C ALA A 386 -6.53 17.88 -15.72
N SER A 387 -7.60 17.08 -15.59
CA SER A 387 -8.84 17.25 -16.37
C SER A 387 -9.51 18.62 -16.17
N SER A 388 -9.25 19.31 -15.05
CA SER A 388 -9.78 20.66 -14.82
C SER A 388 -8.99 21.74 -15.55
N LYS A 389 -7.72 21.50 -15.91
CA LYS A 389 -6.88 22.47 -16.62
C LYS A 389 -7.16 22.47 -18.14
N GLU A 390 -7.53 21.32 -18.69
CA GLU A 390 -7.80 21.18 -20.13
C GLU A 390 -9.16 21.78 -20.56
N GLY A 391 -10.12 21.93 -19.63
CA GLY A 391 -11.43 22.54 -19.91
C GLY A 391 -11.45 24.07 -19.98
N MET A 392 -10.28 24.73 -19.90
CA MET A 392 -10.13 26.20 -19.91
C MET A 392 -9.32 26.73 -21.11
N ILE A 393 -9.03 25.87 -22.09
CA ILE A 393 -8.52 26.24 -23.43
C ILE A 393 -9.64 25.90 -24.41
#